data_AF-A0A0P9FZL1-F1
#
_entry.id   AF-A0A0P9FZL1-F1
#
_cell.length_a   1.000
_cell.length_b   1.000
_cell.length_c   1.000
_cell.angle_alpha   90.00
_cell.angle_beta   90.00
_cell.angle_gamma   90.00
#
_symmetry.space_group_name_H-M   'P 1'
#
loop_
_entity.id
_entity.type
_entity.pdbx_description
1 polymer ?
#
loop_
_entity_poly.entity_id
_entity_poly.type
_entity_poly.pdbx_seq_one_letter_code
_entity_poly.pdbx_strand_id
1 'polypeptide(L)' 'MNVLWLLPDDTIIESSVPNIDQLLFILELVDLVSIKGISYKAFQSELIVEEGRIKVSIALNRYPSRAVI' A
#
# COMPACT_ATOMS: atom_id res chain seq x y z
N MET A 1 -11.52 2.38 7.54
CA MET A 1 -10.30 3.17 7.84
C MET A 1 -9.71 3.65 6.52
N ASN A 2 -9.16 4.86 6.46
CA ASN A 2 -8.57 5.37 5.23
C ASN A 2 -7.13 4.86 5.10
N VAL A 3 -6.79 4.39 3.91
CA VAL A 3 -5.48 3.90 3.53
C VAL A 3 -4.94 4.75 2.39
N LEU A 4 -3.74 5.30 2.57
CA LEU A 4 -3.01 6.09 1.58
C LEU A 4 -1.93 5.20 0.95
N TRP A 5 -2.05 4.91 -0.33
CA TRP A 5 -1.02 4.21 -1.10
C TRP A 5 -0.06 5.25 -1.69
N LEU A 6 1.19 5.25 -1.23
CA LEU A 6 2.22 6.16 -1.73
C LEU A 6 2.99 5.45 -2.84
N LEU A 7 2.75 5.86 -4.08
CA LEU A 7 3.40 5.26 -5.26
C LEU A 7 4.81 5.83 -5.46
N PRO A 8 5.67 5.13 -6.23
CA PRO A 8 7.05 5.55 -6.50
C PRO A 8 7.20 6.85 -7.30
N ASP A 9 6.12 7.34 -7.91
CA ASP A 9 6.06 8.56 -8.69
C ASP A 9 5.41 9.71 -7.91
N ASP A 10 5.42 9.62 -6.58
CA ASP A 10 4.81 10.55 -5.62
C ASP A 10 3.28 10.64 -5.71
N THR A 11 2.64 9.80 -6.53
CA THR A 11 1.18 9.72 -6.58
C THR A 11 0.64 9.12 -5.27
N ILE A 12 -0.37 9.78 -4.70
CA ILE A 12 -1.10 9.27 -3.54
C ILE A 12 -2.48 8.78 -3.99
N ILE A 13 -2.81 7.53 -3.65
CA ILE A 13 -4.15 6.97 -3.86
C ILE A 13 -4.78 6.73 -2.50
N GLU A 14 -5.94 7.34 -2.25
CA GLU A 14 -6.71 7.09 -1.03
C GLU A 14 -7.78 6.01 -1.29
N SER A 15 -7.93 5.09 -0.34
CA SER A 15 -8.97 4.06 -0.35
C SER A 15 -9.57 3.87 1.04
N SER A 16 -10.86 3.55 1.09
CA SER A 16 -11.52 3.16 2.33
C SER A 16 -11.51 1.65 2.45
N VAL A 17 -10.89 1.15 3.52
CA VAL A 17 -10.75 -0.29 3.79
C VAL A 17 -11.53 -0.61 5.06
N PRO A 18 -12.48 -1.58 5.03
CA PRO A 18 -13.33 -1.88 6.18
C PRO A 18 -12.57 -2.58 7.31
N ASN A 19 -11.59 -3.43 6.98
CA ASN A 19 -10.79 -4.18 7.96
C ASN A 19 -9.30 -3.95 7.69
N ILE A 20 -8.70 -3.04 8.47
CA ILE A 20 -7.29 -2.66 8.29
C ILE A 20 -6.34 -3.76 8.74
N ASP A 21 -6.65 -4.47 9.82
CA ASP A 21 -5.80 -5.51 10.39
C ASP A 21 -5.65 -6.66 9.40
N GLN A 22 -6.75 -7.05 8.74
CA GLN A 22 -6.73 -8.04 7.68
C GLN A 22 -5.89 -7.60 6.47
N LEU A 23 -5.97 -6.32 6.08
CA LEU A 23 -5.15 -5.81 4.98
C LEU A 23 -3.67 -5.87 5.32
N LEU A 24 -3.27 -5.36 6.49
CA LEU A 24 -1.87 -5.36 6.92
C LEU A 24 -1.33 -6.78 7.00
N PHE A 25 -2.10 -7.73 7.54
CA PHE A 25 -1.74 -9.13 7.55
C PHE A 25 -1.55 -9.71 6.14
N ILE A 26 -2.46 -9.43 5.21
CA ILE A 26 -2.32 -9.90 3.81
C ILE A 26 -1.06 -9.31 3.17
N LEU A 27 -0.73 -8.05 3.44
CA LEU A 27 0.47 -7.38 2.90
C LEU A 27 1.77 -8.00 3.42
N GLU A 28 1.77 -8.63 4.59
CA GLU A 28 2.91 -9.40 5.09
C GLU A 28 3.04 -10.77 4.40
N LEU A 29 1.94 -11.32 3.86
CA LEU A 29 1.91 -12.63 3.21
C LEU A 29 2.16 -12.59 1.70
N VAL A 30 1.86 -11.48 1.05
CA VAL A 30 2.00 -11.33 -0.41
C VAL A 30 3.26 -10.56 -0.78
N ASP A 31 3.96 -11.01 -1.81
CA ASP A 31 5.16 -10.32 -2.29
C ASP A 31 4.84 -9.00 -3.00
N LEU A 32 3.69 -8.94 -3.69
CA LEU A 32 3.34 -7.86 -4.61
C LEU A 32 1.89 -7.42 -4.45
N VAL A 33 1.69 -6.12 -4.61
CA VAL A 33 0.37 -5.47 -4.70
C VAL A 33 0.20 -4.95 -6.13
N SER A 34 -0.92 -5.29 -6.78
CA SER A 34 -1.24 -4.76 -8.11
C SER A 34 -2.22 -3.61 -8.00
N ILE A 35 -1.84 -2.43 -8.50
CA ILE A 35 -2.69 -1.24 -8.55
C ILE A 35 -2.73 -0.77 -10.00
N LYS A 36 -3.94 -0.68 -10.58
CA LYS A 36 -4.17 -0.30 -11.99
C LYS A 36 -3.33 -1.15 -12.97
N GLY A 37 -3.13 -2.43 -12.67
CA GLY A 37 -2.36 -3.37 -13.50
C GLY A 37 -0.84 -3.27 -13.37
N ILE A 38 -0.32 -2.37 -12.53
CA ILE A 38 1.11 -2.26 -12.24
C ILE A 38 1.39 -2.94 -10.91
N SER A 39 2.42 -3.78 -10.88
CA SER A 39 2.84 -4.49 -9.67
C SER A 39 3.86 -3.69 -8.87
N TYR A 40 3.66 -3.62 -7.57
CA TYR A 40 4.50 -2.91 -6.62
C TYR A 40 4.86 -3.81 -5.46
N LYS A 41 5.99 -3.52 -4.81
CA LYS A 41 6.33 -4.12 -3.52
C LYS A 41 6.01 -3.12 -2.42
N ALA A 42 5.18 -3.50 -1.46
CA ALA A 42 5.03 -2.74 -0.22
C ALA A 42 6.31 -2.88 0.60
N PHE A 43 6.85 -1.76 1.10
CA PHE A 43 8.11 -1.78 1.84
C PHE A 43 8.07 -1.01 3.16
N GLN A 44 7.05 -0.19 3.37
CA GLN A 44 6.85 0.54 4.61
C GLN A 44 5.36 0.80 4.84
N SER A 45 4.93 0.66 6.08
CA SER A 45 3.62 1.11 6.54
C SER A 45 3.80 2.07 7.71
N GLU A 46 2.93 3.08 7.79
CA GLU A 46 2.96 4.08 8.86
C GLU A 46 1.53 4.41 9.29
N LEU A 47 1.33 4.59 10.60
CA LEU A 47 0.07 5.03 11.19
C LEU A 47 0.09 6.55 11.33
N ILE A 48 -0.82 7.23 10.63
CA ILE A 48 -0.94 8.68 10.65
C ILE A 48 -2.08 9.05 11.62
N VAL A 49 -1.78 9.90 12.60
CA VAL A 49 -2.73 10.41 13.59
C VAL A 49 -2.79 11.93 13.46
N GLU A 50 -3.85 12.45 12.85
CA GLU A 50 -4.03 13.87 12.56
C GLU A 50 -5.43 14.32 12.95
N GLU A 51 -5.54 15.38 13.75
CA GLU A 51 -6.83 16.00 14.13
C GLU A 51 -7.88 14.99 14.64
N GLY A 52 -7.45 13.98 15.39
CA GLY A 52 -8.32 12.92 15.91
C GLY A 52 -8.79 11.89 14.87
N ARG A 53 -8.26 11.96 13.63
CA ARG A 53 -8.47 10.96 12.58
C ARG A 53 -7.24 10.07 12.48
N ILE A 54 -7.48 8.81 12.18
CA ILE A 54 -6.43 7.81 12.02
C ILE A 54 -6.47 7.29 10.58
N LYS A 55 -5.32 7.32 9.92
CA LYS A 55 -5.10 6.76 8.59
C LYS A 55 -3.89 5.84 8.63
N VAL A 56 -3.77 4.97 7.63
CA VAL A 56 -2.54 4.20 7.40
C VAL A 56 -1.97 4.61 6.06
N SER A 57 -0.69 4.94 6.00
CA SER A 57 0.05 5.05 4.75
C SER A 57 0.80 3.75 4.46
N ILE A 58 0.84 3.35 3.19
CA ILE A 58 1.58 2.20 2.69
C ILE A 58 2.44 2.69 1.53
N ALA A 59 3.75 2.69 1.72
CA ALA A 59 4.70 3.05 0.68
C ALA A 59 5.01 1.85 -0.22
N LEU A 60 4.96 2.12 -1.52
CA LEU A 60 5.13 1.16 -2.59
C LEU A 60 6.40 1.49 -3.37
N ASN A 61 7.21 0.48 -3.70
CA ASN A 61 8.32 0.62 -4.63
C ASN A 61 7.98 -0.08 -5.95
N ARG A 62 8.54 0.39 -7.07
CA ARG A 62 8.42 -0.33 -8.35
C ARG A 62 9.02 -1.71 -8.17
N TYR A 63 8.24 -2.73 -8.48
CA TYR A 63 8.79 -4.05 -8.66
C TYR A 63 9.22 -4.17 -10.12
N PRO A 64 10.52 -4.28 -10.44
CA PRO A 64 10.92 -4.55 -11.81
C PRO A 64 10.29 -5.89 -12.18
N SER A 65 9.41 -5.89 -13.18
CA SER A 65 8.83 -7.09 -13.74
C SER A 65 9.99 -8.01 -14.09
N ARG A 66 10.20 -9.07 -13.31
CA ARG A 66 11.06 -10.16 -13.78
C ARG A 66 10.35 -10.69 -15.00
N ALA A 67 10.91 -10.43 -16.18
CA ALA A 67 10.56 -11.17 -17.37
C ALA A 67 10.71 -12.64 -16.98
N VAL A 68 9.58 -13.35 -16.96
CA VAL A 68 9.60 -14.81 -16.89
C VAL A 68 10.20 -15.22 -18.23
N ILE A 69 11.48 -15.62 -18.20
CA ILE A 69 12.17 -16.23 -19.35
C ILE A 69 11.69 -17.67 -19.45
#